data_AF-A0A7K3HA04-F1
#
_entry.id   AF-A0A7K3HA04-F1
#
_cell.length_a   1.000
_cell.length_b   1.000
_cell.length_c   1.000
_cell.angle_alpha   90.00
_cell.angle_beta   90.00
_cell.angle_gamma   90.00
#
_symmetry.space_group_name_H-M   'P 1'
#
loop_
_entity.id
_entity.type
_entity.pdbx_description
1 polymer ?
#
loop_
_entity_poly.entity_id
_entity_poly.type
_entity_poly.pdbx_seq_one_letter_code
_entity_poly.pdbx_strand_id
1 'polypeptide(L)'
;GLVIGSVLALALWFGGSGGPADAGADSGAAPSWHAAPRPTPSLPGAGREEPSNSPSGTEKTPSPSPSASRTSAARPAPAPSRTAGPSSGSRTGGDREGGAKEESGRISDGGASRTGSERSLRSVNYPDRYVRHRDGRVLLDPIGSPGAARDATFALVPGLADGRCRSFRTLDGRYLRHRDFRAVVAGNDGSRLFREDATFCMRQGAAGRGSVSFEAFNHPGRFLRHRNFELRLDPWERSELYRADISFQLTSPLG
;
A
#
# COMPACT_ATOMS: atom_id res chain seq x y z
N GLY A 1 -5.03 -53.32 43.49
CA GLY A 1 -3.66 -52.78 43.53
C GLY A 1 -3.72 -51.35 44.00
N LEU A 2 -3.18 -51.10 45.21
CA LEU A 2 -2.82 -49.80 45.79
C LEU A 2 -1.65 -49.20 44.95
N VAL A 3 -1.42 -47.89 44.80
CA VAL A 3 -0.70 -46.96 45.71
C VAL A 3 -0.82 -45.53 45.10
N ILE A 4 -1.68 -44.63 45.63
CA ILE A 4 -1.44 -43.43 46.48
C ILE A 4 -0.02 -42.82 46.45
N GLY A 5 0.09 -41.53 46.10
CA GLY A 5 1.25 -40.70 46.44
C GLY A 5 0.90 -39.21 46.39
N SER A 6 0.75 -38.59 47.56
CA SER A 6 0.38 -37.20 47.76
C SER A 6 1.29 -36.58 48.84
N VAL A 7 1.41 -35.25 48.79
CA VAL A 7 1.81 -34.30 49.84
C VAL A 7 3.32 -34.17 50.19
N LEU A 8 3.90 -32.97 50.02
CA LEU A 8 4.17 -32.02 51.14
C LEU A 8 4.95 -30.78 50.68
N ALA A 9 4.42 -29.62 51.07
CA ALA A 9 5.12 -28.34 51.14
C ALA A 9 5.77 -28.19 52.51
N LEU A 10 6.92 -27.52 52.59
CA LEU A 10 7.45 -26.97 53.83
C LEU A 10 8.04 -25.59 53.55
N ALA A 11 7.51 -24.59 54.24
CA ALA A 11 8.09 -23.25 54.39
C ALA A 11 8.71 -23.16 55.78
N LEU A 12 9.92 -22.59 55.88
CA LEU A 12 10.49 -22.12 57.15
C LEU A 12 11.15 -20.75 56.93
N TRP A 13 10.85 -19.87 57.88
CA TRP A 13 11.33 -18.51 58.08
C TRP A 13 12.31 -18.52 59.25
N PHE A 14 13.39 -17.74 59.20
CA PHE A 14 13.94 -16.99 60.34
C PHE A 14 14.83 -15.85 59.80
N GLY A 15 14.67 -14.66 60.37
CA GLY A 15 15.40 -13.44 60.00
C GLY A 15 16.69 -13.22 60.80
N GLY A 16 17.35 -12.08 60.52
CA GLY A 16 18.44 -11.55 61.35
C GLY A 16 19.45 -10.67 60.62
N SER A 17 19.20 -9.35 60.65
CA SER A 17 20.14 -8.22 60.91
C SER A 17 21.58 -8.23 60.37
N GLY A 18 21.96 -7.13 59.70
CA GLY A 18 23.34 -6.63 59.64
C GLY A 18 23.63 -5.68 58.47
N GLY A 19 23.57 -4.36 58.72
CA GLY A 19 24.31 -3.39 57.89
C GLY A 19 25.82 -3.51 58.13
N PRO A 20 26.67 -3.01 57.22
CA PRO A 20 26.95 -1.57 57.22
C PRO A 20 27.04 -0.94 55.82
N ALA A 21 26.92 0.39 55.79
CA ALA A 21 27.41 1.23 54.71
C ALA A 21 28.92 1.40 54.86
N ASP A 22 29.67 1.35 53.75
CA ASP A 22 30.76 2.30 53.48
C ASP A 22 31.29 2.18 52.04
N ALA A 23 31.49 3.37 51.48
CA ALA A 23 32.31 3.84 50.36
C ALA A 23 33.17 2.86 49.52
N GLY A 24 33.26 3.17 48.22
CA GLY A 24 34.45 2.84 47.42
C GLY A 24 34.19 2.78 45.92
N ALA A 25 34.60 3.82 45.21
CA ALA A 25 34.72 3.84 43.75
C ALA A 25 35.68 2.76 43.25
N ASP A 26 35.41 2.13 42.10
CA ASP A 26 36.35 2.13 40.97
C ASP A 26 35.75 1.55 39.67
N SER A 27 36.05 2.21 38.57
CA SER A 27 36.28 1.71 37.21
C SER A 27 35.34 0.66 36.60
N GLY A 28 34.43 1.17 35.75
CA GLY A 28 33.78 0.38 34.70
C GLY A 28 34.77 -0.04 33.61
N ALA A 29 35.17 -1.31 33.62
CA ALA A 29 35.81 -1.96 32.48
C ALA A 29 34.72 -2.50 31.53
N ALA A 30 34.68 -1.96 30.31
CA ALA A 30 33.84 -2.45 29.23
C ALA A 30 34.33 -3.84 28.74
N PRO A 31 33.43 -4.81 28.47
CA PRO A 31 33.83 -6.03 27.81
C PRO A 31 34.04 -5.77 26.31
N SER A 32 35.28 -5.86 25.87
CA SER A 32 35.68 -5.90 24.46
C SER A 32 35.20 -7.19 23.82
N TRP A 33 34.19 -7.13 22.94
CA TRP A 33 33.86 -8.24 22.07
C TRP A 33 34.95 -8.38 21.01
N HIS A 34 35.70 -9.48 21.07
CA HIS A 34 36.68 -9.84 20.04
C HIS A 34 36.00 -9.94 18.68
N ALA A 35 36.44 -9.09 17.75
CA ALA A 35 36.11 -9.18 16.34
C ALA A 35 36.80 -10.40 15.72
N ALA A 36 36.00 -11.35 15.23
CA ALA A 36 36.50 -12.42 14.38
C ALA A 36 36.91 -11.85 13.00
N PRO A 37 38.01 -12.34 12.37
CA PRO A 37 38.46 -11.84 11.08
C PRO A 37 37.49 -12.25 9.96
N ARG A 38 37.17 -11.28 9.09
CA ARG A 38 36.38 -11.46 7.87
C ARG A 38 37.16 -12.30 6.84
N PRO A 39 36.52 -13.21 6.09
CA PRO A 39 37.15 -13.82 4.93
C PRO A 39 37.22 -12.82 3.77
N THR A 40 38.42 -12.63 3.23
CA THR A 40 38.68 -11.88 1.99
C THR A 40 38.23 -12.68 0.77
N PRO A 41 37.43 -12.12 -0.15
CA PRO A 41 37.22 -12.73 -1.46
C PRO A 41 38.40 -12.40 -2.39
N SER A 42 39.15 -13.43 -2.79
CA SER A 42 40.20 -13.37 -3.79
C SER A 42 39.61 -13.18 -5.19
N LEU A 43 39.95 -12.08 -5.87
CA LEU A 43 39.67 -11.83 -7.28
C LEU A 43 40.60 -12.66 -8.18
N PRO A 44 40.09 -13.39 -9.19
CA PRO A 44 40.95 -13.94 -10.23
C PRO A 44 41.20 -12.90 -11.34
N GLY A 45 42.47 -12.53 -11.47
CA GLY A 45 43.26 -12.48 -12.71
C GLY A 45 42.66 -11.80 -13.94
N ALA A 46 43.15 -10.59 -14.23
CA ALA A 46 43.13 -10.00 -15.55
C ALA A 46 44.04 -10.79 -16.51
N GLY A 47 43.45 -11.43 -17.53
CA GLY A 47 44.15 -11.94 -18.70
C GLY A 47 43.88 -11.02 -19.88
N ARG A 48 44.93 -10.34 -20.35
CA ARG A 48 45.01 -9.71 -21.67
C ARG A 48 45.28 -10.80 -22.70
N GLU A 49 44.54 -10.83 -23.81
CA GLU A 49 45.06 -11.20 -25.13
C GLU A 49 44.05 -10.77 -26.21
N GLU A 50 44.47 -9.83 -27.06
CA GLU A 50 43.95 -9.66 -28.42
C GLU A 50 44.58 -10.75 -29.31
N PRO A 51 43.87 -11.20 -30.35
CA PRO A 51 44.36 -10.80 -31.67
C PRO A 51 43.27 -10.38 -32.66
N SER A 52 43.66 -9.39 -33.45
CA SER A 52 43.08 -8.94 -34.71
C SER A 52 43.00 -10.07 -35.75
N ASN A 53 41.85 -10.26 -36.39
CA ASN A 53 41.82 -10.54 -37.83
C ASN A 53 40.43 -10.26 -38.45
N SER A 54 40.42 -9.36 -39.44
CA SER A 54 39.35 -9.26 -40.46
C SER A 54 39.52 -10.38 -41.49
N PRO A 55 38.43 -10.80 -42.17
CA PRO A 55 38.30 -10.31 -43.54
C PRO A 55 36.86 -9.95 -43.96
N SER A 56 36.80 -9.04 -44.92
CA SER A 56 35.66 -8.58 -45.70
C SER A 56 34.89 -9.68 -46.43
N GLY A 57 33.59 -9.47 -46.66
CA GLY A 57 32.85 -10.22 -47.68
C GLY A 57 31.33 -10.19 -47.57
N THR A 58 30.72 -9.16 -48.18
CA THR A 58 29.52 -9.23 -49.04
C THR A 58 28.17 -9.75 -48.52
N GLU A 59 27.22 -8.79 -48.55
CA GLU A 59 25.91 -8.86 -49.21
C GLU A 59 24.61 -9.11 -48.42
N LYS A 60 23.68 -8.18 -48.69
CA LYS A 60 22.22 -8.34 -48.89
C LYS A 60 21.25 -8.19 -47.70
N THR A 61 20.83 -6.94 -47.51
CA THR A 61 19.44 -6.54 -47.17
C THR A 61 18.45 -7.22 -48.15
N PRO A 62 17.27 -7.67 -47.70
CA PRO A 62 16.12 -6.77 -47.64
C PRO A 62 15.19 -6.95 -46.42
N SER A 63 14.59 -5.84 -45.99
CA SER A 63 13.31 -5.82 -45.29
C SER A 63 12.19 -6.48 -46.11
N PRO A 64 11.12 -6.94 -45.44
CA PRO A 64 9.82 -6.48 -45.89
C PRO A 64 8.89 -6.07 -44.75
N SER A 65 8.40 -4.84 -44.84
CA SER A 65 7.03 -4.50 -44.40
C SER A 65 6.02 -5.19 -45.31
N PRO A 66 4.85 -5.57 -44.79
CA PRO A 66 3.63 -5.54 -45.58
C PRO A 66 2.70 -4.45 -45.05
N SER A 67 2.58 -3.37 -45.84
CA SER A 67 1.38 -2.55 -45.88
C SER A 67 0.40 -3.22 -46.83
N ALA A 68 -0.77 -3.61 -46.32
CA ALA A 68 -1.91 -3.99 -47.14
C ALA A 68 -3.14 -3.23 -46.64
N SER A 69 -3.45 -2.13 -47.32
CA SER A 69 -4.78 -1.55 -47.37
C SER A 69 -5.64 -2.34 -48.37
N ARG A 70 -6.90 -2.61 -48.00
CA ARG A 70 -8.13 -2.91 -48.80
C ARG A 70 -9.11 -3.55 -47.79
N THR A 71 -10.38 -3.20 -47.64
CA THR A 71 -11.35 -2.61 -48.56
C THR A 71 -12.53 -2.08 -47.75
N SER A 72 -13.06 -0.92 -48.13
CA SER A 72 -14.37 -0.42 -47.71
C SER A 72 -15.49 -1.27 -48.32
N ALA A 73 -16.49 -1.63 -47.51
CA ALA A 73 -17.87 -1.89 -47.93
C ALA A 73 -18.75 -1.64 -46.70
N ALA A 74 -19.39 -0.47 -46.64
CA ALA A 74 -20.77 -0.28 -47.08
C ALA A 74 -21.78 -0.70 -45.99
N ARG A 75 -22.25 0.34 -45.30
CA ARG A 75 -23.45 0.46 -44.47
C ARG A 75 -24.68 -0.19 -45.14
N PRO A 76 -25.66 -0.65 -44.35
CA PRO A 76 -26.95 0.02 -44.44
C PRO A 76 -27.58 0.30 -43.07
N ALA A 77 -27.96 1.56 -42.88
CA ALA A 77 -29.14 1.93 -42.11
C ALA A 77 -30.10 2.55 -43.13
N PRO A 78 -31.40 2.21 -43.06
CA PRO A 78 -32.39 3.26 -42.78
C PRO A 78 -33.50 2.74 -41.84
N ALA A 79 -33.81 3.43 -40.73
CA ALA A 79 -34.71 4.58 -40.62
C ALA A 79 -36.12 4.14 -40.09
N PRO A 80 -37.11 5.04 -39.94
CA PRO A 80 -37.53 5.56 -38.63
C PRO A 80 -39.04 5.43 -38.35
N SER A 81 -39.48 5.67 -37.12
CA SER A 81 -40.88 6.00 -36.78
C SER A 81 -40.88 6.72 -35.42
N ARG A 82 -41.01 8.07 -35.38
CA ARG A 82 -42.27 8.87 -35.35
C ARG A 82 -43.03 8.71 -34.03
N THR A 83 -43.68 9.68 -33.37
CA THR A 83 -43.73 11.17 -33.32
C THR A 83 -44.84 11.47 -32.27
N ALA A 84 -44.66 12.51 -31.42
CA ALA A 84 -45.68 13.28 -30.66
C ALA A 84 -46.55 12.54 -29.62
N GLY A 85 -47.01 13.14 -28.52
CA GLY A 85 -47.08 14.54 -28.12
C GLY A 85 -47.57 14.67 -26.65
N PRO A 86 -47.89 15.89 -26.18
CA PRO A 86 -47.95 16.27 -24.76
C PRO A 86 -49.38 16.24 -24.19
N SER A 87 -49.51 16.18 -22.86
CA SER A 87 -50.71 16.68 -22.19
C SER A 87 -50.40 17.26 -20.80
N SER A 88 -50.70 18.54 -20.69
CA SER A 88 -50.85 19.33 -19.49
C SER A 88 -51.91 18.74 -18.54
N GLY A 89 -51.66 18.86 -17.24
CA GLY A 89 -52.61 18.56 -16.17
C GLY A 89 -52.35 19.48 -14.98
N SER A 90 -52.79 20.73 -15.10
CA SER A 90 -52.96 21.68 -13.99
C SER A 90 -54.36 21.51 -13.38
N ARG A 91 -54.44 21.51 -12.03
CA ARG A 91 -55.53 21.98 -11.15
C ARG A 91 -55.15 21.67 -9.70
N THR A 92 -54.65 22.65 -8.94
CA THR A 92 -55.37 23.58 -8.02
C THR A 92 -55.87 22.95 -6.73
N GLY A 93 -55.33 23.48 -5.61
CA GLY A 93 -56.13 23.99 -4.49
C GLY A 93 -56.14 23.14 -3.22
N GLY A 94 -55.67 23.72 -2.11
CA GLY A 94 -55.94 23.18 -0.77
C GLY A 94 -55.04 23.70 0.34
N ASP A 95 -55.21 24.97 0.71
CA ASP A 95 -54.66 25.57 1.94
C ASP A 95 -55.14 24.85 3.21
N ARG A 96 -54.22 24.66 4.19
CA ARG A 96 -54.39 25.01 5.61
C ARG A 96 -53.18 24.58 6.46
N GLU A 97 -52.38 25.59 6.79
CA GLU A 97 -52.03 26.02 8.15
C GLU A 97 -52.00 24.97 9.28
N GLY A 98 -50.81 24.80 9.86
CA GLY A 98 -50.59 24.05 11.09
C GLY A 98 -49.11 24.18 11.49
N GLY A 99 -48.81 25.19 12.29
CA GLY A 99 -47.45 25.44 12.78
C GLY A 99 -46.96 24.34 13.72
N ALA A 100 -45.67 24.04 13.64
CA ALA A 100 -44.91 23.45 14.73
C ALA A 100 -43.41 23.74 14.54
N LYS A 101 -42.91 24.60 15.43
CA LYS A 101 -41.64 24.48 16.13
C LYS A 101 -40.36 24.49 15.28
N GLU A 102 -39.81 25.69 15.18
CA GLU A 102 -38.40 25.96 14.92
C GLU A 102 -37.55 25.35 16.05
N GLU A 103 -37.24 24.06 15.92
CA GLU A 103 -36.25 23.38 16.75
C GLU A 103 -34.93 23.40 15.97
N SER A 104 -33.99 24.15 16.52
CA SER A 104 -32.58 24.21 16.17
C SER A 104 -31.98 22.79 16.12
N GLY A 105 -32.15 22.14 14.97
CA GLY A 105 -31.46 20.92 14.62
C GLY A 105 -30.04 21.29 14.25
N ARG A 106 -29.16 21.29 15.25
CA ARG A 106 -27.71 21.29 15.03
C ARG A 106 -27.43 20.30 13.91
N ILE A 107 -26.96 20.81 12.78
CA ILE A 107 -26.08 20.07 11.90
C ILE A 107 -24.91 19.68 12.78
N SER A 108 -25.03 18.51 13.41
CA SER A 108 -23.89 17.71 13.80
C SER A 108 -23.21 17.35 12.50
N ASP A 109 -22.47 18.32 11.96
CA ASP A 109 -21.25 18.09 11.21
C ASP A 109 -20.27 17.47 12.20
N GLY A 110 -20.61 16.25 12.59
CA GLY A 110 -19.79 15.38 13.39
C GLY A 110 -18.65 15.02 12.48
N GLY A 111 -17.58 15.81 12.58
CA GLY A 111 -16.22 15.32 12.47
C GLY A 111 -16.07 14.14 13.42
N ALA A 112 -16.68 13.01 13.06
CA ALA A 112 -16.30 11.71 13.53
C ALA A 112 -14.86 11.59 13.07
N SER A 113 -13.97 11.94 13.99
CA SER A 113 -12.58 11.60 13.98
C SER A 113 -12.47 10.23 13.32
N ARG A 114 -12.00 10.22 12.06
CA ARG A 114 -11.84 9.04 11.20
C ARG A 114 -10.69 8.14 11.68
N THR A 115 -10.22 8.41 12.90
CA THR A 115 -9.02 7.88 13.57
C THR A 115 -9.05 6.36 13.72
N GLY A 116 -10.23 5.72 13.69
CA GLY A 116 -10.32 4.27 13.64
C GLY A 116 -9.85 3.65 12.32
N SER A 117 -9.91 4.37 11.20
CA SER A 117 -9.60 3.88 9.85
C SER A 117 -8.27 4.36 9.27
N GLU A 118 -7.67 5.37 9.88
CA GLU A 118 -6.40 5.94 9.46
C GLU A 118 -5.24 5.01 9.79
N ARG A 119 -4.38 4.74 8.82
CA ARG A 119 -3.22 3.87 8.96
C ARG A 119 -2.05 4.43 8.17
N SER A 120 -0.85 4.05 8.60
CA SER A 120 0.36 4.18 7.80
C SER A 120 0.80 2.80 7.35
N LEU A 121 1.41 2.72 6.16
CA LEU A 121 1.86 1.45 5.57
C LEU A 121 3.38 1.40 5.65
N ARG A 122 3.89 0.60 6.57
CA ARG A 122 5.33 0.37 6.75
C ARG A 122 5.79 -0.78 5.86
N SER A 123 6.92 -0.62 5.16
CA SER A 123 7.50 -1.73 4.39
C SER A 123 8.04 -2.81 5.33
N VAL A 124 7.88 -4.09 4.96
CA VAL A 124 8.42 -5.22 5.73
C VAL A 124 9.94 -5.32 5.59
N ASN A 125 10.51 -5.15 4.39
CA ASN A 125 11.95 -5.22 4.16
C ASN A 125 12.70 -3.88 4.30
N TYR A 126 11.98 -2.76 4.34
CA TYR A 126 12.53 -1.44 4.68
C TYR A 126 11.76 -0.84 5.87
N PRO A 127 11.99 -1.36 7.09
CA PRO A 127 11.22 -1.01 8.27
C PRO A 127 11.44 0.43 8.75
N ASP A 128 12.42 1.16 8.23
CA ASP A 128 12.59 2.59 8.45
C ASP A 128 11.68 3.46 7.56
N ARG A 129 10.89 2.86 6.65
CA ARG A 129 10.16 3.57 5.60
C ARG A 129 8.67 3.25 5.51
N TYR A 130 7.93 4.25 5.03
CA TYR A 130 6.49 4.22 4.88
C TYR A 130 6.06 4.66 3.49
N VAL A 131 4.92 4.14 3.06
CA VAL A 131 4.24 4.64 1.86
C VAL A 131 3.83 6.08 2.13
N ARG A 132 4.23 6.99 1.24
CA ARG A 132 3.98 8.43 1.37
C ARG A 132 3.63 9.03 0.02
N HIS A 133 2.70 9.98 0.00
CA HIS A 133 2.44 10.76 -1.20
C HIS A 133 3.24 12.07 -1.22
N ARG A 134 3.83 12.45 -2.36
CA ARG A 134 4.43 13.77 -2.57
C ARG A 134 4.41 14.10 -4.06
N ASP A 135 4.13 15.36 -4.40
CA ASP A 135 4.18 15.84 -5.79
C ASP A 135 3.33 15.00 -6.76
N GLY A 136 2.19 14.48 -6.28
CA GLY A 136 1.27 13.62 -7.03
C GLY A 136 1.72 12.16 -7.22
N ARG A 137 2.91 11.80 -6.75
CA ARG A 137 3.46 10.43 -6.77
C ARG A 137 3.31 9.75 -5.41
N VAL A 138 3.46 8.43 -5.39
CA VAL A 138 3.52 7.63 -4.16
C VAL A 138 4.87 6.92 -4.09
N LEU A 139 5.56 7.11 -2.97
CA LEU A 139 6.94 6.70 -2.74
C LEU A 139 7.05 5.90 -1.43
N LEU A 140 8.21 5.28 -1.23
CA LEU A 140 8.61 4.66 0.03
C LEU A 140 9.74 5.46 0.68
N ASP A 141 9.39 6.26 1.69
CA ASP A 141 10.28 7.26 2.30
C ASP A 141 10.43 7.07 3.81
N PRO A 142 11.58 7.48 4.39
CA PRO A 142 11.67 7.72 5.83
C PRO A 142 10.84 8.94 6.21
N ILE A 143 10.23 8.91 7.38
CA ILE A 143 9.34 9.97 7.87
C ILE A 143 10.05 10.75 8.98
N GLY A 144 10.44 11.99 8.68
CA GLY A 144 11.23 12.83 9.59
C GLY A 144 10.56 14.16 9.97
N SER A 145 9.32 14.41 9.55
CA SER A 145 8.60 15.65 9.87
C SER A 145 7.11 15.42 10.05
N PRO A 146 6.40 16.28 10.79
CA PRO A 146 4.93 16.19 10.93
C PRO A 146 4.19 16.27 9.59
N GLY A 147 4.68 17.08 8.65
CA GLY A 147 4.11 17.15 7.30
C GLY A 147 4.27 15.84 6.54
N ALA A 148 5.47 15.24 6.57
CA ALA A 148 5.72 13.94 5.94
C ALA A 148 4.90 12.82 6.59
N ALA A 149 4.66 12.91 7.91
CA ALA A 149 3.83 11.97 8.63
C ALA A 149 2.37 12.02 8.18
N ARG A 150 1.82 13.22 7.97
CA ARG A 150 0.48 13.39 7.37
C ARG A 150 0.39 12.84 5.96
N ASP A 151 1.41 13.11 5.12
CA ASP A 151 1.50 12.57 3.76
C ASP A 151 1.61 11.02 3.72
N ALA A 152 2.00 10.40 4.84
CA ALA A 152 2.14 8.95 5.02
C ALA A 152 0.96 8.32 5.79
N THR A 153 -0.07 9.12 6.11
CA THR A 153 -1.30 8.66 6.74
C THR A 153 -2.42 8.60 5.70
N PHE A 154 -3.09 7.45 5.63
CA PHE A 154 -4.23 7.23 4.74
C PHE A 154 -5.41 6.69 5.54
N ALA A 155 -6.60 7.19 5.26
CA ALA A 155 -7.84 6.55 5.70
C ALA A 155 -8.14 5.34 4.80
N LEU A 156 -8.18 4.14 5.38
CA LEU A 156 -8.58 2.91 4.69
C LEU A 156 -10.10 2.79 4.68
N VAL A 157 -10.70 3.28 3.61
CA VAL A 157 -12.16 3.25 3.41
C VAL A 157 -12.59 2.00 2.63
N PRO A 158 -13.89 1.63 2.64
CA PRO A 158 -14.41 0.62 1.71
C PRO A 158 -14.01 0.97 0.26
N GLY A 159 -13.69 -0.06 -0.52
CA GLY A 159 -13.24 0.12 -1.90
C GLY A 159 -14.28 0.86 -2.73
N LEU A 160 -13.83 1.82 -3.55
CA LEU A 160 -14.71 2.63 -4.37
C LEU A 160 -15.46 1.80 -5.42
N ALA A 161 -14.84 0.73 -5.95
CA ALA A 161 -15.48 -0.19 -6.90
C ALA A 161 -16.16 -1.40 -6.22
N ASP A 162 -15.65 -1.84 -5.06
CA ASP A 162 -16.17 -2.97 -4.30
C ASP A 162 -15.86 -2.78 -2.81
N GLY A 163 -16.91 -2.75 -1.98
CA GLY A 163 -16.81 -2.52 -0.54
C GLY A 163 -16.10 -3.63 0.25
N ARG A 164 -15.88 -4.81 -0.36
CA ARG A 164 -15.09 -5.91 0.22
C ARG A 164 -13.57 -5.65 0.13
N CYS A 165 -13.17 -4.79 -0.80
CA CYS A 165 -11.79 -4.34 -0.96
C CYS A 165 -11.61 -2.96 -0.29
N ARG A 166 -10.45 -2.34 -0.44
CA ARG A 166 -10.11 -1.06 0.21
C ARG A 166 -9.67 -0.02 -0.79
N SER A 167 -9.92 1.24 -0.46
CA SER A 167 -9.31 2.39 -1.13
C SER A 167 -8.55 3.22 -0.11
N PHE A 168 -7.40 3.77 -0.51
CA PHE A 168 -6.59 4.63 0.34
C PHE A 168 -6.96 6.08 0.06
N ARG A 169 -7.62 6.72 1.02
CA ARG A 169 -7.94 8.14 0.94
C ARG A 169 -6.88 8.94 1.71
N THR A 170 -6.28 9.92 1.07
CA THR A 170 -5.36 10.86 1.71
C THR A 170 -6.12 11.81 2.64
N LEU A 171 -5.41 12.45 3.58
CA LEU A 171 -6.05 13.36 4.54
C LEU A 171 -6.72 14.58 3.88
N ASP A 172 -6.21 15.01 2.72
CA ASP A 172 -6.80 16.07 1.89
C ASP A 172 -7.95 15.59 0.98
N GLY A 173 -8.32 14.31 1.08
CA GLY A 173 -9.52 13.75 0.45
C GLY A 173 -9.33 13.16 -0.95
N ARG A 174 -8.12 13.17 -1.50
CA ARG A 174 -7.76 12.45 -2.75
C ARG A 174 -7.58 10.95 -2.48
N TYR A 175 -7.30 10.18 -3.52
CA TYR A 175 -7.12 8.73 -3.44
C TYR A 175 -5.83 8.27 -4.10
N LEU A 176 -5.19 7.26 -3.51
CA LEU A 176 -4.20 6.45 -4.20
C LEU A 176 -4.91 5.66 -5.30
N ARG A 177 -4.40 5.76 -6.52
CA ARG A 177 -4.79 4.91 -7.64
C ARG A 177 -3.57 4.48 -8.42
N HIS A 178 -3.68 3.39 -9.16
CA HIS A 178 -2.68 3.10 -10.19
C HIS A 178 -3.02 3.86 -11.48
N ARG A 179 -2.00 4.31 -12.21
CA ARG A 179 -2.08 4.83 -13.58
C ARG A 179 -0.78 4.48 -14.29
N ASP A 180 -0.85 3.89 -15.47
CA ASP A 180 0.32 3.40 -16.21
C ASP A 180 1.20 2.49 -15.33
N PHE A 181 0.55 1.66 -14.51
CA PHE A 181 1.17 0.78 -13.50
C PHE A 181 2.00 1.50 -12.42
N ARG A 182 1.84 2.81 -12.23
CA ARG A 182 2.47 3.58 -11.16
C ARG A 182 1.42 4.06 -10.17
N ALA A 183 1.76 4.05 -8.88
CA ALA A 183 0.86 4.61 -7.86
C ALA A 183 0.97 6.14 -7.87
N VAL A 184 -0.19 6.80 -7.96
CA VAL A 184 -0.35 8.25 -7.97
C VAL A 184 -1.49 8.63 -7.04
N VAL A 185 -1.52 9.90 -6.62
CA VAL A 185 -2.67 10.45 -5.89
C VAL A 185 -3.47 11.38 -6.79
N ALA A 186 -4.78 11.15 -6.88
CA ALA A 186 -5.68 11.94 -7.70
C ALA A 186 -7.04 12.15 -7.03
N GLY A 187 -7.73 13.23 -7.40
CA GLY A 187 -9.11 13.48 -6.98
C GLY A 187 -10.06 12.51 -7.69
N ASN A 188 -11.08 12.03 -6.95
CA ASN A 188 -12.09 11.14 -7.50
C ASN A 188 -13.01 11.89 -8.47
N ASP A 189 -12.94 11.56 -9.75
CA ASP A 189 -13.75 12.16 -10.82
C ASP A 189 -15.14 11.49 -10.99
N GLY A 190 -15.45 10.48 -10.16
CA GLY A 190 -16.71 9.74 -10.25
C GLY A 190 -16.79 8.77 -11.42
N SER A 191 -15.73 8.61 -12.22
CA SER A 191 -15.70 7.64 -13.31
C SER A 191 -15.56 6.21 -12.78
N ARG A 192 -16.05 5.25 -13.56
CA ARG A 192 -15.87 3.83 -13.26
C ARG A 192 -14.38 3.45 -13.22
N LEU A 193 -13.61 3.95 -14.18
CA LEU A 193 -12.17 3.68 -14.28
C LEU A 193 -11.43 4.16 -13.03
N PHE A 194 -11.71 5.37 -12.54
CA PHE A 194 -11.10 5.87 -11.31
C PHE A 194 -11.39 4.96 -10.12
N ARG A 195 -12.66 4.58 -9.92
CA ARG A 195 -13.06 3.71 -8.81
C ARG A 195 -12.34 2.36 -8.87
N GLU A 196 -12.22 1.79 -10.06
CA GLU A 196 -11.51 0.53 -10.29
C GLU A 196 -10.00 0.66 -10.05
N ASP A 197 -9.37 1.71 -10.56
CA ASP A 197 -7.93 1.98 -10.39
C ASP A 197 -7.54 2.30 -8.94
N ALA A 198 -8.47 2.83 -8.16
CA ALA A 198 -8.30 3.20 -6.76
C ALA A 198 -8.76 2.12 -5.77
N THR A 199 -9.16 0.94 -6.24
CA THR A 199 -9.60 -0.16 -5.37
C THR A 199 -8.57 -1.27 -5.32
N PHE A 200 -8.19 -1.67 -4.11
CA PHE A 200 -7.19 -2.70 -3.85
C PHE A 200 -7.72 -3.72 -2.84
N CYS A 201 -7.65 -4.99 -3.19
CA CYS A 201 -8.09 -6.08 -2.34
C CYS A 201 -6.95 -6.53 -1.45
N MET A 202 -7.19 -6.49 -0.13
CA MET A 202 -6.23 -6.94 0.86
C MET A 202 -6.06 -8.46 0.77
N ARG A 203 -4.82 -8.90 0.67
CA ARG A 203 -4.40 -10.29 0.75
C ARG A 203 -3.50 -10.46 1.97
N GLN A 204 -3.46 -11.68 2.49
CA GLN A 204 -2.43 -12.06 3.45
C GLN A 204 -1.06 -11.77 2.83
N GLY A 205 -0.21 -11.06 3.57
CA GLY A 205 1.09 -10.66 3.06
C GLY A 205 1.99 -11.87 2.79
N ALA A 206 2.82 -11.72 1.77
CA ALA A 206 3.68 -12.78 1.29
C ALA A 206 4.96 -12.97 2.13
N ALA A 207 5.30 -12.01 3.00
CA ALA A 207 6.46 -12.04 3.87
C ALA A 207 6.18 -11.33 5.21
N GLY A 208 6.75 -11.83 6.30
CA GLY A 208 6.56 -11.27 7.65
C GLY A 208 5.22 -11.68 8.30
N ARG A 209 5.21 -11.84 9.63
CA ARG A 209 3.98 -12.22 10.36
C ARG A 209 3.01 -11.04 10.39
N GLY A 210 1.74 -11.31 10.07
CA GLY A 210 0.67 -10.31 10.14
C GLY A 210 0.77 -9.19 9.10
N SER A 211 1.60 -9.34 8.06
CA SER A 211 1.69 -8.38 6.97
C SER A 211 0.52 -8.55 5.99
N VAL A 212 0.36 -7.53 5.15
CA VAL A 212 -0.68 -7.46 4.11
C VAL A 212 -0.06 -7.10 2.77
N SER A 213 -0.67 -7.62 1.71
CA SER A 213 -0.38 -7.23 0.33
C SER A 213 -1.65 -6.71 -0.32
N PHE A 214 -1.52 -5.78 -1.26
CA PHE A 214 -2.65 -5.10 -1.87
C PHE A 214 -2.71 -5.40 -3.37
N GLU A 215 -3.65 -6.25 -3.76
CA GLU A 215 -3.90 -6.62 -5.15
C GLU A 215 -4.82 -5.59 -5.81
N ALA A 216 -4.51 -5.12 -7.02
CA ALA A 216 -5.39 -4.18 -7.72
C ALA A 216 -6.68 -4.88 -8.19
N PHE A 217 -7.83 -4.25 -7.91
CA PHE A 217 -9.15 -4.84 -8.20
C PHE A 217 -9.35 -5.14 -9.68
N ASN A 218 -9.01 -4.19 -10.55
CA ASN A 218 -9.17 -4.33 -12.00
C ASN A 218 -7.95 -4.97 -12.70
N HIS A 219 -6.91 -5.36 -11.94
CA HIS A 219 -5.73 -6.03 -12.47
C HIS A 219 -5.34 -7.24 -11.59
N PRO A 220 -6.11 -8.34 -11.64
CA PRO A 220 -5.81 -9.54 -10.88
C PRO A 220 -4.40 -10.06 -11.13
N GLY A 221 -3.74 -10.53 -10.08
CA GLY A 221 -2.36 -10.98 -10.10
C GLY A 221 -1.32 -9.86 -10.11
N ARG A 222 -1.72 -8.59 -9.97
CA ARG A 222 -0.80 -7.47 -9.79
C ARG A 222 -0.97 -6.81 -8.42
N PHE A 223 0.15 -6.50 -7.79
CA PHE A 223 0.20 -6.00 -6.41
C PHE A 223 0.91 -4.66 -6.31
N LEU A 224 0.50 -3.84 -5.34
CA LEU A 224 1.29 -2.70 -4.91
C LEU A 224 2.65 -3.21 -4.42
N ARG A 225 3.70 -2.75 -5.09
CA ARG A 225 5.09 -3.11 -4.87
C ARG A 225 5.91 -1.84 -4.73
N HIS A 226 6.77 -1.78 -3.72
CA HIS A 226 7.84 -0.78 -3.77
C HIS A 226 9.01 -1.32 -4.60
N ARG A 227 9.55 -0.49 -5.51
CA ARG A 227 10.74 -0.83 -6.29
C ARG A 227 11.49 0.46 -6.59
N ASN A 228 12.77 0.53 -6.20
CA ASN A 228 13.58 1.76 -6.26
C ASN A 228 12.89 2.94 -5.54
N PHE A 229 12.26 2.66 -4.40
CA PHE A 229 11.48 3.61 -3.59
C PHE A 229 10.25 4.24 -4.27
N GLU A 230 9.88 3.80 -5.47
CA GLU A 230 8.60 4.14 -6.09
C GLU A 230 7.57 3.06 -5.80
N LEU A 231 6.33 3.45 -5.51
CA LEU A 231 5.22 2.51 -5.41
C LEU A 231 4.59 2.30 -6.80
N ARG A 232 4.46 1.03 -7.21
CA ARG A 232 3.97 0.63 -8.52
C ARG A 232 3.15 -0.65 -8.47
N LEU A 233 2.52 -0.99 -9.58
CA LEU A 233 1.69 -2.18 -9.74
C LEU A 233 2.42 -3.22 -10.61
N ASP A 234 3.01 -4.22 -9.97
CA ASP A 234 3.80 -5.25 -10.66
C ASP A 234 3.10 -6.63 -10.62
N PRO A 235 3.23 -7.45 -11.68
CA PRO A 235 2.75 -8.83 -11.68
C PRO A 235 3.37 -9.66 -10.56
N TRP A 236 2.64 -10.65 -10.05
CA TRP A 236 3.15 -11.58 -9.04
C TRP A 236 4.40 -12.31 -9.52
N GLU A 237 5.41 -12.37 -8.66
CA GLU A 237 6.62 -13.15 -8.86
C GLU A 237 6.87 -14.06 -7.64
N ARG A 238 7.55 -15.19 -7.85
CA ARG A 238 7.86 -16.15 -6.78
C ARG A 238 9.08 -15.77 -5.91
N SER A 239 9.84 -14.75 -6.30
CA SER A 239 11.08 -14.38 -5.62
C SER A 239 10.82 -13.85 -4.20
N GLU A 240 11.72 -14.13 -3.27
CA GLU A 240 11.61 -13.64 -1.89
C GLU A 240 11.63 -12.12 -1.82
N LEU A 241 12.47 -11.49 -2.65
CA LEU A 241 12.53 -10.04 -2.78
C LEU A 241 11.17 -9.47 -3.20
N TYR A 242 10.53 -10.04 -4.23
CA TYR A 242 9.18 -9.60 -4.64
C TYR A 242 8.20 -9.71 -3.48
N ARG A 243 8.16 -10.87 -2.81
CA ARG A 243 7.24 -11.12 -1.68
C ARG A 243 7.47 -10.12 -0.55
N ALA A 244 8.71 -9.75 -0.28
CA ALA A 244 9.05 -8.72 0.69
C ALA A 244 8.63 -7.31 0.23
N ASP A 245 8.83 -6.99 -1.05
CA ASP A 245 8.52 -5.69 -1.64
C ASP A 245 7.02 -5.35 -1.68
N ILE A 246 6.16 -6.37 -1.72
CA ILE A 246 4.70 -6.21 -1.71
C ILE A 246 4.07 -6.38 -0.32
N SER A 247 4.88 -6.62 0.70
CA SER A 247 4.40 -6.88 2.07
C SER A 247 4.56 -5.63 2.92
N PHE A 248 3.44 -5.19 3.49
CA PHE A 248 3.36 -4.00 4.34
C PHE A 248 2.78 -4.35 5.71
N GLN A 249 3.18 -3.63 6.73
CA GLN A 249 2.51 -3.62 8.02
C GLN A 249 1.59 -2.41 8.08
N LEU A 250 0.33 -2.63 8.48
CA LEU A 250 -0.57 -1.54 8.83
C LEU A 250 -0.28 -1.11 10.26
N THR A 251 0.25 0.10 10.42
CA THR A 251 0.57 0.67 11.74
C THR A 251 -0.46 1.71 12.14
N SER A 252 -0.39 2.17 13.39
CA SER A 252 -1.02 3.43 13.78
C SER A 252 -0.64 4.56 12.82
N PRO A 253 -1.55 5.52 12.58
CA PRO A 253 -1.26 6.67 11.71
C PRO A 253 -0.11 7.49 12.31
N LEU A 254 0.74 8.06 11.44
CA LEU A 254 1.92 8.80 11.86
C LEU A 254 1.67 10.30 12.11
N GLY A 255 0.62 10.87 11.53
CA GLY A 255 0.38 12.32 11.52
C GLY A 255 -1.09 12.72 11.53
#